data_AF-A0A851GF10-F1
#
_entry.id   AF-A0A851GF10-F1
#
_cell.length_a   1.000
_cell.length_b   1.000
_cell.length_c   1.000
_cell.angle_alpha   90.00
_cell.angle_beta   90.00
_cell.angle_gamma   90.00
#
_symmetry.space_group_name_H-M   'P 1'
#
loop_
_entity.id
_entity.type
_entity.pdbx_description
1 polymer ?
#
loop_
_entity_poly.entity_id
_entity_poly.type
_entity_poly.pdbx_seq_one_letter_code
_entity_poly.pdbx_strand_id
1 'polypeptide(L)'
;MADSPEEIQKASKLYLLIGATLFVCTVLTVAVAKFEFLDFGQRGFDGVDATIGLLIALFKSSLVAAIFMHLNHEKKLVYWTFGSAIFFGACLMLLTGLAFSDPIQFQGFFGR
;
A
#
# COMPACT_ATOMS: atom_id res chain seq x y z
N MET A 1 -16.98 -0.82 23.93
CA MET A 1 -16.77 -1.99 24.79
C MET A 1 -17.82 -3.01 24.38
N ALA A 2 -17.40 -4.23 24.03
CA ALA A 2 -18.33 -5.27 23.59
C ALA A 2 -18.81 -6.02 24.84
N ASP A 3 -20.01 -5.69 25.31
CA ASP A 3 -20.55 -6.19 26.59
C ASP A 3 -21.27 -7.55 26.47
N SER A 4 -21.28 -8.18 25.28
CA SER A 4 -21.87 -9.49 25.02
C SER A 4 -20.86 -10.46 24.38
N PRO A 5 -20.84 -11.75 24.77
CA PRO A 5 -19.98 -12.77 24.15
C PRO A 5 -20.22 -12.92 22.63
N GLU A 6 -21.42 -12.57 22.14
CA GLU A 6 -21.74 -12.61 20.71
C GLU A 6 -21.02 -11.51 19.91
N GLU A 7 -20.92 -10.31 20.47
CA GLU A 7 -20.22 -9.17 19.87
C GLU A 7 -18.72 -9.44 19.74
N ILE A 8 -18.13 -10.08 20.75
CA ILE A 8 -16.71 -10.48 20.76
C ILE A 8 -16.43 -11.54 19.67
N GLN A 9 -17.31 -12.54 19.53
CA GLN A 9 -17.16 -13.54 18.48
C GLN A 9 -17.30 -12.94 17.07
N LYS A 10 -18.22 -11.99 16.89
CA LYS A 10 -18.43 -11.30 15.61
C LYS A 10 -17.20 -10.47 15.23
N ALA A 11 -16.64 -9.71 16.18
CA ALA A 11 -15.41 -8.95 15.96
C ALA A 11 -14.22 -9.88 15.63
N SER A 12 -14.05 -10.98 16.37
CA SER A 12 -13.00 -11.98 16.08
C SER A 12 -13.12 -12.59 14.69
N LYS A 13 -14.33 -12.96 14.27
CA LYS A 13 -14.57 -13.49 12.91
C LYS A 13 -14.22 -12.47 11.83
N LEU A 14 -14.57 -11.20 12.04
CA LEU A 14 -14.22 -10.12 11.12
C LEU A 14 -12.69 -9.97 11.01
N TYR A 15 -11.98 -9.89 12.13
CA TYR A 15 -10.52 -9.78 12.11
C TYR A 15 -9.83 -10.97 11.46
N LEU A 16 -10.32 -12.19 11.72
CA LEU A 16 -9.79 -13.40 11.07
C LEU A 16 -10.05 -13.39 9.55
N LEU A 17 -11.26 -13.00 9.12
CA LEU A 17 -11.59 -12.90 7.69
C LEU A 17 -10.70 -11.88 7.01
N ILE A 18 -10.58 -10.67 7.57
CA ILE A 18 -9.76 -9.63 6.97
C ILE A 18 -8.27 -10.00 7.03
N GLY A 19 -7.80 -10.61 8.12
CA GLY A 19 -6.44 -11.17 8.20
C GLY A 19 -6.16 -12.19 7.09
N ALA A 20 -7.10 -13.11 6.82
CA ALA A 20 -6.98 -14.06 5.72
C ALA A 20 -6.97 -13.35 4.35
N THR A 21 -7.84 -12.36 4.14
CA THR A 21 -7.84 -11.54 2.91
C THR A 21 -6.50 -10.84 2.69
N LEU A 22 -5.90 -10.26 3.74
CA LEU A 22 -4.59 -9.62 3.64
C LEU A 22 -3.47 -10.61 3.25
N PHE A 23 -3.55 -11.84 3.77
CA PHE A 23 -2.63 -12.90 3.40
C PHE A 23 -2.79 -13.29 1.92
N VAL A 24 -4.02 -13.46 1.45
CA VAL A 24 -4.33 -13.71 0.03
C VAL A 24 -3.80 -12.59 -0.85
N CYS A 25 -4.06 -11.32 -0.51
CA CYS A 25 -3.52 -10.18 -1.25
C CYS A 25 -1.99 -10.21 -1.31
N THR A 26 -1.31 -10.67 -0.26
CA THR A 26 0.16 -10.79 -0.24
C THR A 26 0.65 -11.89 -1.17
N VAL A 27 0.01 -13.06 -1.14
CA VAL A 27 0.31 -14.14 -2.09
C VAL A 27 0.06 -13.68 -3.52
N LEU A 28 -1.02 -12.93 -3.77
CA LEU A 28 -1.32 -12.36 -5.09
C LEU A 28 -0.25 -11.36 -5.55
N THR A 29 0.24 -10.47 -4.68
CA THR A 29 1.33 -9.56 -5.06
C THR A 29 2.62 -10.29 -5.42
N VAL A 30 2.94 -11.38 -4.71
CA VAL A 30 4.09 -12.22 -5.06
C VAL A 30 3.83 -12.98 -6.36
N ALA A 31 2.60 -13.44 -6.56
CA ALA A 31 2.23 -14.20 -7.73
C ALA A 31 2.33 -13.37 -9.01
N VAL A 32 1.83 -12.12 -8.99
CA VAL A 32 1.99 -11.15 -10.09
C VAL A 32 3.46 -10.92 -10.42
N ALA A 33 4.35 -10.91 -9.42
CA ALA A 33 5.78 -10.68 -9.63
C ALA A 33 6.59 -11.92 -10.03
N LYS A 34 6.06 -13.14 -9.87
CA LYS A 34 6.84 -14.39 -9.99
C LYS A 34 6.33 -15.35 -11.06
N PHE A 35 5.04 -15.35 -11.38
CA PHE A 35 4.49 -16.31 -12.30
C PHE A 35 4.21 -15.69 -13.67
N GLU A 36 4.77 -16.28 -14.72
CA GLU A 36 4.56 -15.88 -16.12
C GLU A 36 3.08 -15.96 -16.55
N PHE A 37 2.22 -16.73 -15.88
CA PHE A 37 0.80 -16.79 -16.23
C PHE A 37 0.00 -15.55 -15.77
N LEU A 38 0.58 -14.72 -14.90
CA LEU A 38 0.06 -13.42 -14.49
C LEU A 38 0.87 -12.27 -15.10
N ASP A 39 1.69 -12.56 -16.11
CA ASP A 39 2.36 -11.55 -16.92
C ASP A 39 1.32 -10.94 -17.86
N PHE A 40 0.85 -9.74 -17.53
CA PHE A 40 -0.10 -8.99 -18.35
C PHE A 40 0.61 -8.08 -19.37
N GLY A 41 1.96 -8.07 -19.38
CA GLY A 41 2.81 -7.21 -20.20
C GLY A 41 3.61 -7.96 -21.28
N GLN A 42 4.66 -7.30 -21.79
CA GLN A 42 5.64 -7.91 -22.70
C GLN A 42 6.69 -8.69 -21.91
N ARG A 43 6.75 -10.02 -22.08
CA ARG A 43 7.73 -10.98 -21.52
C ARG A 43 8.67 -10.40 -20.45
N GLY A 44 8.33 -10.59 -19.17
CA GLY A 44 9.12 -10.17 -18.02
C GLY A 44 8.35 -9.17 -17.13
N PHE A 45 8.97 -8.73 -16.03
CA PHE A 45 8.35 -7.76 -15.13
C PHE A 45 8.24 -6.39 -15.83
N ASP A 46 7.05 -6.07 -16.34
CA ASP A 46 6.76 -4.83 -17.07
C ASP A 46 6.07 -3.80 -16.14
N GLY A 47 5.97 -2.55 -16.61
CA GLY A 47 5.29 -1.46 -15.89
C GLY A 47 3.81 -1.77 -15.60
N VAL A 48 3.19 -2.63 -16.41
CA VAL A 48 1.81 -3.09 -16.21
C VAL A 48 1.71 -3.96 -14.96
N ASP A 49 2.61 -4.93 -14.77
CA ASP A 49 2.62 -5.82 -13.60
C ASP A 49 2.95 -5.05 -12.33
N ALA A 50 3.87 -4.08 -12.42
CA ALA A 50 4.17 -3.16 -11.33
C ALA A 50 2.94 -2.35 -10.92
N THR A 51 2.15 -1.86 -11.88
CA THR A 51 0.92 -1.11 -11.63
C THR A 51 -0.14 -1.98 -10.95
N ILE A 52 -0.36 -3.21 -11.44
CA ILE A 52 -1.31 -4.16 -10.84
C ILE A 52 -0.88 -4.52 -9.42
N GLY A 53 0.40 -4.83 -9.21
CA GLY A 53 0.96 -5.13 -7.89
C GLY A 53 0.76 -3.96 -6.92
N LEU A 54 0.97 -2.72 -7.38
CA LEU A 54 0.77 -1.52 -6.58
C LEU A 54 -0.71 -1.28 -6.23
N LEU A 55 -1.64 -1.56 -7.16
CA LEU A 55 -3.08 -1.49 -6.89
C LEU A 55 -3.52 -2.49 -5.82
N ILE A 56 -3.05 -3.75 -5.91
CA ILE A 56 -3.33 -4.77 -4.89
C ILE A 56 -2.71 -4.35 -3.55
N ALA A 57 -1.50 -3.79 -3.56
CA ALA A 57 -0.84 -3.29 -2.36
C ALA A 57 -1.60 -2.11 -1.71
N LEU A 58 -2.14 -1.19 -2.52
CA LEU A 58 -2.98 -0.07 -2.06
C LEU A 58 -4.29 -0.56 -1.44
N PHE A 59 -4.93 -1.56 -2.06
CA PHE A 59 -6.14 -2.17 -1.50
C PHE A 59 -5.84 -2.87 -0.16
N LYS A 60 -4.73 -3.62 -0.08
CA LYS A 60 -4.29 -4.26 1.16
C LYS A 60 -4.03 -3.23 2.27
N SER A 61 -3.31 -2.14 1.95
CA SER A 61 -2.98 -1.12 2.95
C SER A 61 -4.20 -0.33 3.42
N SER A 62 -5.18 -0.10 2.56
CA SER A 62 -6.44 0.57 2.94
C SER A 62 -7.28 -0.29 3.89
N LEU A 63 -7.32 -1.62 3.69
CA LEU A 63 -7.96 -2.54 4.63
C LEU A 63 -7.28 -2.54 6.01
N VAL A 64 -5.95 -2.51 6.04
CA VAL A 64 -5.18 -2.39 7.30
C VAL A 64 -5.51 -1.08 8.02
N ALA A 65 -5.49 0.04 7.29
CA ALA A 65 -5.82 1.34 7.86
C ALA A 65 -7.27 1.38 8.40
N ALA A 66 -8.25 0.95 7.61
CA ALA A 66 -9.65 1.03 7.99
C ALA A 66 -10.01 0.13 9.19
N ILE A 67 -9.44 -1.08 9.26
CA ILE A 67 -9.92 -2.13 10.18
C ILE A 67 -8.96 -2.35 11.36
N PHE A 68 -7.66 -2.52 11.10
CA PHE A 68 -6.68 -2.85 12.14
C PHE A 68 -6.16 -1.61 12.86
N MET A 69 -6.11 -0.47 12.19
CA MET A 69 -5.80 0.82 12.83
C MET A 69 -7.06 1.54 13.35
N HIS A 70 -8.23 0.89 13.27
CA HIS A 70 -9.55 1.44 13.66
C HIS A 70 -9.86 2.81 13.06
N LEU A 71 -9.20 3.17 11.95
CA LEU A 71 -9.24 4.52 11.41
C LEU A 71 -10.65 4.89 10.97
N ASN A 72 -11.55 3.94 10.70
CA ASN A 72 -12.90 4.18 10.18
C ASN A 72 -13.86 4.92 11.14
N HIS A 73 -13.56 4.96 12.45
CA HIS A 73 -14.41 5.64 13.44
C HIS A 73 -13.62 6.62 14.31
N GLU A 74 -12.51 7.12 13.78
CA GLU A 74 -11.62 8.02 14.52
C GLU A 74 -11.99 9.49 14.40
N LYS A 75 -11.34 10.32 15.21
CA LYS A 75 -11.56 11.78 15.18
C LYS A 75 -11.09 12.37 13.85
N LYS A 76 -11.82 13.38 13.35
CA LYS A 76 -11.48 14.10 12.10
C LYS A 76 -10.01 14.57 12.03
N LEU A 77 -9.43 14.95 13.15
CA LEU A 77 -8.01 15.35 13.25
C LEU A 77 -7.06 14.23 12.79
N VAL A 78 -7.34 12.98 13.16
CA VAL A 78 -6.49 11.82 12.84
C VAL A 78 -6.46 11.60 11.33
N TYR A 79 -7.62 11.68 10.66
CA TYR A 79 -7.67 11.59 9.19
C TYR A 79 -6.90 12.72 8.51
N TRP A 80 -6.97 13.94 9.05
CA TRP A 80 -6.24 15.09 8.51
C TRP A 80 -4.73 14.89 8.63
N THR A 81 -4.26 14.49 9.82
CA THR A 81 -2.84 14.22 10.05
C THR A 81 -2.34 13.07 9.18
N PHE A 82 -3.08 11.95 9.13
CA PHE A 82 -2.72 10.79 8.31
C PHE A 82 -2.70 11.13 6.81
N GLY A 83 -3.72 11.85 6.31
CA GLY A 83 -3.78 12.32 4.94
C GLY A 83 -2.63 13.28 4.60
N SER A 84 -2.28 14.19 5.51
CA SER A 84 -1.15 15.11 5.32
C SER A 84 0.19 14.35 5.23
N ALA A 85 0.37 13.29 6.04
CA ALA A 85 1.57 12.46 5.98
C ALA A 85 1.71 11.75 4.62
N ILE A 86 0.62 11.21 4.09
CA ILE A 86 0.61 10.60 2.74
C ILE A 86 0.92 11.65 1.67
N PHE A 87 0.31 12.84 1.76
CA PHE A 87 0.53 13.92 0.82
C PHE A 87 2.00 14.36 0.80
N PHE A 88 2.58 14.68 1.96
CA PHE A 88 3.99 15.07 2.05
C PHE A 88 4.93 13.94 1.61
N GLY A 89 4.62 12.69 1.96
CA GLY A 89 5.38 11.53 1.48
C GLY A 89 5.37 11.41 -0.05
N ALA A 90 4.21 11.61 -0.68
CA ALA A 90 4.08 11.63 -2.14
C ALA A 90 4.84 12.81 -2.76
N CYS A 91 4.74 14.02 -2.18
CA CYS A 91 5.51 15.18 -2.63
C CYS A 91 7.03 14.92 -2.56
N LEU A 92 7.52 14.30 -1.48
CA LEU A 92 8.94 13.96 -1.35
C LEU A 92 9.37 12.92 -2.39
N MET A 93 8.58 11.86 -2.62
CA MET A 93 8.87 10.88 -3.67
C MET A 93 8.89 11.53 -5.07
N LEU A 94 7.95 12.44 -5.35
CA LEU A 94 7.92 13.19 -6.62
C LEU A 94 9.15 14.09 -6.78
N LEU A 95 9.53 14.84 -5.73
CA LEU A 95 10.73 15.68 -5.74
C LEU A 95 11.99 14.85 -5.98
N THR A 96 12.12 13.68 -5.34
CA THR A 96 13.23 12.76 -5.60
C THR A 96 13.21 12.27 -7.04
N GLY A 97 12.06 11.86 -7.58
CA GLY A 97 11.94 11.43 -8.97
C GLY A 97 12.33 12.52 -9.98
N LEU A 98 11.92 13.77 -9.72
CA LEU A 98 12.31 14.92 -10.53
C LEU A 98 13.81 15.19 -10.44
N ALA A 99 14.41 15.11 -9.26
CA ALA A 99 15.85 15.27 -9.07
C ALA A 99 16.67 14.22 -9.83
N PHE A 100 16.21 12.97 -9.89
CA PHE A 100 16.84 11.93 -10.70
C PHE A 100 16.70 12.15 -12.21
N SER A 101 15.67 12.87 -12.62
CA SER A 101 15.39 13.18 -14.02
C SER A 101 16.01 14.51 -14.47
N ASP A 102 16.72 15.20 -13.58
CA ASP A 102 17.33 16.50 -13.88
C ASP A 102 18.46 16.33 -14.91
N PRO A 103 18.37 16.98 -16.08
CA PRO A 103 19.43 16.94 -17.10
C PRO A 103 20.71 17.68 -16.68
N ILE A 104 20.67 18.51 -15.64
CA ILE A 104 21.80 19.31 -15.18
C ILE A 104 22.62 18.52 -14.15
N GLN A 105 23.63 17.79 -14.63
CA GLN A 105 24.55 17.04 -13.78
C GLN A 105 25.80 17.89 -13.46
N PHE A 106 25.91 18.38 -12.22
CA PHE A 106 27.13 19.03 -11.75
C PHE A 106 28.19 17.98 -11.40
N GLN A 107 29.28 17.94 -12.17
CA GLN A 107 30.41 17.01 -12.01
C GLN A 107 31.01 17.01 -10.59
N GLY A 108 30.86 18.11 -9.82
CA GLY A 108 31.40 18.24 -8.46
C GLY A 108 30.61 17.54 -7.34
N PHE A 109 29.36 17.12 -7.55
CA PHE A 109 28.52 16.55 -6.49
C PHE A 109 28.59 15.01 -6.39
N PHE A 110 28.78 14.31 -7.52
CA PHE A 110 28.82 12.84 -7.57
C PHE A 110 30.21 12.23 -7.79
N GLY A 111 31.27 13.05 -7.90
CA GLY A 111 32.66 12.57 -7.88
C GLY A 111 32.99 11.48 -8.92
N ARG A 112 32.36 11.55 -10.10
CA ARG A 112 32.74 10.77 -11.28
C ARG A 112 32.95 11.71 -12.46
#